data_AF-A0A926UUC7-F1
#
_entry.id   AF-A0A926UUC7-F1
#
_cell.length_a   1.000
_cell.length_b   1.000
_cell.length_c   1.000
_cell.angle_alpha   90.00
_cell.angle_beta   90.00
_cell.angle_gamma   90.00
#
_symmetry.space_group_name_H-M   'P 1'
#
loop_
_entity.id
_entity.type
_entity.pdbx_description
1 polymer ?
#
loop_
_entity_poly.entity_id
_entity_poly.type
_entity_poly.pdbx_seq_one_letter_code
_entity_poly.pdbx_strand_id
1 'polypeptide(L)'
;MINIYELILNSLYSANNIKLEREKINFLKSLQPYVTSLRSSFKNKQINVDYRDRNVQAAYLIAYYPSYIEMTYEVLNRHGKDVLCSQNNILNVCLFGAGAAPEAVAIINFINENALEIEELNIYAYDIFASTWNFSINLVKNFIIPHLWQSKNFNINIFDLDLCEPDSLKNINQQIKSSNLFIFQNCLNELNKQDIAIANINYLVENIPRASRLIIADLVYNSVTNIKLHIEKKLEELSYNLDFRSNIKEEIRLQIPLPNAIRQHLLISVNGLIPRTKVRFDFISAYYPLLEVKELVPDRISLEALQAYIKDLEAKQTNFQKEKEDLEILVNQMQQQILNLQNQVETQLNLQALAENVQKPNASDNDAVLAQFDQSLIAVDSSLRDLVRQTRDNIVAQTRLAQQKQEKKLWMAIAVSSALGLLSIVLAIIVILGR
;
A
#
# COMPACT_ATOMS: atom_id res chain seq x y z
N MET A 1 -0.74 -19.47 -32.04
CA MET A 1 -0.34 -19.17 -30.66
C MET A 1 1.01 -19.80 -30.41
N ILE A 2 1.99 -19.05 -29.90
CA ILE A 2 3.33 -19.59 -29.62
C ILE A 2 3.23 -20.51 -28.39
N ASN A 3 3.85 -21.69 -28.45
CA ASN A 3 3.82 -22.63 -27.33
C ASN A 3 4.78 -22.17 -26.22
N ILE A 4 4.27 -21.93 -25.01
CA ILE A 4 5.10 -21.48 -23.88
C ILE A 4 6.21 -22.47 -23.54
N TYR A 5 6.00 -23.78 -23.71
CA TYR A 5 7.04 -24.77 -23.48
C TYR A 5 8.23 -24.57 -24.41
N GLU A 6 7.97 -24.22 -25.68
CA GLU A 6 9.04 -23.98 -26.64
C GLU A 6 9.83 -22.73 -26.27
N LEU A 7 9.15 -21.67 -25.83
CA LEU A 7 9.82 -20.47 -25.32
C LEU A 7 10.70 -20.77 -24.10
N ILE A 8 10.17 -21.53 -23.13
CA ILE A 8 10.92 -21.96 -21.93
C ILE A 8 12.14 -22.80 -22.31
N LEU A 9 11.98 -23.79 -23.19
CA LEU A 9 13.09 -24.63 -23.62
C LEU A 9 14.16 -23.81 -24.36
N ASN A 10 13.75 -22.95 -25.28
CA ASN A 10 14.68 -22.11 -26.02
C ASN A 10 15.43 -21.13 -25.10
N SER A 11 14.74 -20.55 -24.11
CA SER A 11 15.39 -19.67 -23.13
C SER A 11 16.40 -20.43 -22.27
N LEU A 12 16.05 -21.64 -21.82
CA LEU A 12 16.95 -22.48 -21.03
C LEU A 12 18.15 -22.95 -21.85
N TYR A 13 17.96 -23.36 -23.10
CA TYR A 13 19.06 -23.76 -23.97
C TYR A 13 20.00 -22.59 -24.26
N SER A 14 19.45 -21.41 -24.55
CA SER A 14 20.24 -20.19 -24.77
C SER A 14 21.06 -19.82 -23.55
N ALA A 15 20.44 -19.79 -22.36
CA ALA A 15 21.11 -19.46 -21.11
C ALA A 15 22.20 -20.46 -20.69
N ASN A 16 22.12 -21.71 -21.18
CA ASN A 16 23.13 -22.74 -20.94
C ASN A 16 24.07 -22.98 -22.14
N ASN A 17 24.01 -22.12 -23.17
CA ASN A 17 24.77 -22.26 -24.42
C ASN A 17 24.62 -23.63 -25.12
N ILE A 18 23.46 -24.26 -24.98
CA ILE A 18 23.15 -25.56 -25.56
C ILE A 18 22.69 -25.37 -27.00
N LYS A 19 23.40 -25.97 -27.96
CA LYS A 19 23.09 -25.82 -29.39
C LYS A 19 22.76 -27.16 -30.05
N LEU A 20 23.46 -28.23 -29.67
CA LEU A 20 23.32 -29.53 -30.33
C LEU A 20 22.12 -30.30 -29.75
N GLU A 21 21.40 -31.02 -30.61
CA GLU A 21 20.25 -31.82 -30.18
C GLU A 21 20.59 -32.85 -29.10
N ARG A 22 21.78 -33.49 -29.19
CA ARG A 22 22.26 -34.41 -28.15
C ARG A 22 22.40 -33.73 -26.78
N GLU A 23 22.86 -32.48 -26.76
CA GLU A 23 23.04 -31.70 -25.52
C GLU A 23 21.68 -31.31 -24.94
N LYS A 24 20.72 -30.91 -25.78
CA LYS A 24 19.33 -30.64 -25.35
C LYS A 24 18.70 -31.85 -24.66
N ILE A 25 18.85 -33.03 -25.25
CA ILE A 25 18.35 -34.29 -24.67
C ILE A 25 19.04 -34.59 -23.33
N ASN A 26 20.36 -34.44 -23.26
CA ASN A 26 21.12 -34.68 -22.04
C ASN A 26 20.73 -33.71 -20.92
N PHE A 27 20.52 -32.44 -21.24
CA PHE A 27 20.05 -31.42 -20.30
C PHE A 27 18.66 -31.76 -19.74
N LEU A 28 17.71 -32.14 -20.60
CA LEU A 28 16.40 -32.57 -20.13
C LEU A 28 16.49 -33.79 -19.20
N LYS A 29 17.35 -34.76 -19.50
CA LYS A 29 17.57 -35.91 -18.63
C LYS A 29 18.21 -35.52 -17.30
N SER A 30 19.15 -34.58 -17.29
CA SER A 30 19.81 -34.14 -16.05
C SER A 30 18.86 -33.39 -15.10
N LEU A 31 17.74 -32.86 -15.60
CA LEU A 31 16.72 -32.21 -14.77
C LEU A 31 15.75 -33.19 -14.06
N GLN A 32 15.73 -34.47 -14.44
CA GLN A 32 14.87 -35.48 -13.82
C GLN A 32 14.99 -35.57 -12.29
N PRO A 33 16.19 -35.70 -11.68
CA PRO A 33 16.31 -35.76 -10.22
C PRO A 33 15.72 -34.53 -9.53
N TYR A 34 15.85 -33.35 -10.14
CA TYR A 34 15.30 -32.10 -9.60
C TYR A 34 13.76 -32.07 -9.65
N VAL A 35 13.15 -32.56 -10.73
CA VAL A 35 11.67 -32.70 -10.80
C VAL A 35 11.18 -33.69 -9.73
N THR A 36 11.86 -34.82 -9.57
CA THR A 36 11.51 -35.83 -8.55
C THR A 36 11.64 -35.26 -7.14
N SER A 37 12.71 -34.50 -6.86
CA SER A 37 12.92 -33.83 -5.58
C SER A 37 11.80 -32.83 -5.30
N LEU A 38 11.51 -31.91 -6.23
CA LEU A 38 10.41 -30.94 -6.14
C LEU A 38 9.07 -31.63 -5.80
N ARG A 39 8.72 -32.68 -6.54
CA ARG A 39 7.47 -33.42 -6.33
C ARG A 39 7.41 -34.13 -4.98
N SER A 40 8.56 -34.52 -4.45
CA SER A 40 8.65 -35.14 -3.13
C SER A 40 8.47 -34.08 -2.04
N SER A 41 9.05 -32.89 -2.19
CA SER A 41 8.85 -31.77 -1.26
C SER A 41 7.38 -31.36 -1.13
N PHE A 42 6.62 -31.32 -2.22
CA PHE A 42 5.19 -30.99 -2.18
C PHE A 42 4.29 -32.05 -1.51
N LYS A 43 4.81 -33.24 -1.22
CA LYS A 43 4.08 -34.27 -0.46
C LYS A 43 4.30 -34.15 1.05
N ASN A 44 5.29 -33.38 1.49
CA ASN A 44 5.61 -33.22 2.89
C ASN A 44 4.63 -32.25 3.57
N LYS A 45 4.45 -32.40 4.89
CA LYS A 45 3.60 -31.50 5.70
C LYS A 45 4.11 -30.06 5.69
N GLN A 46 5.43 -29.88 5.60
CA GLN A 46 6.08 -28.60 5.43
C GLN A 46 6.88 -28.66 4.14
N ILE A 47 6.59 -27.75 3.22
CA ILE A 47 7.29 -27.63 1.96
C ILE A 47 8.60 -26.91 2.22
N ASN A 48 9.69 -27.51 1.77
CA ASN A 48 11.01 -26.91 1.80
C ASN A 48 11.68 -27.24 0.47
N VAL A 49 11.93 -26.20 -0.32
CA VAL A 49 12.56 -26.29 -1.63
C VAL A 49 13.66 -25.24 -1.68
N ASP A 50 14.86 -25.66 -2.06
CA ASP A 50 15.97 -24.73 -2.28
C ASP A 50 15.90 -24.16 -3.70
N TYR A 51 15.19 -23.05 -3.84
CA TYR A 51 15.08 -22.36 -5.13
C TYR A 51 16.40 -21.68 -5.57
N ARG A 52 17.48 -21.71 -4.76
CA ARG A 52 18.81 -21.14 -5.12
C ARG A 52 19.51 -21.91 -6.22
N ASP A 53 19.15 -23.18 -6.41
CA ASP A 53 19.68 -24.00 -7.48
C ASP A 53 18.98 -23.69 -8.82
N ARG A 54 19.77 -23.30 -9.84
CA ARG A 54 19.27 -23.02 -11.19
C ARG A 54 18.63 -24.25 -11.84
N ASN A 55 19.07 -25.46 -11.50
CA ASN A 55 18.45 -26.68 -12.01
C ASN A 55 17.09 -26.95 -11.35
N VAL A 56 16.93 -26.59 -10.07
CA VAL A 56 15.61 -26.61 -9.41
C VAL A 56 14.68 -25.62 -10.10
N GLN A 57 15.15 -24.40 -10.37
CA GLN A 57 14.39 -23.40 -11.12
C GLN A 57 14.04 -23.84 -12.55
N ALA A 58 14.99 -24.41 -13.30
CA ALA A 58 14.74 -24.93 -14.64
C ALA A 58 13.72 -26.08 -14.64
N ALA A 59 13.85 -27.01 -13.68
CA ALA A 59 12.88 -28.08 -13.46
C ALA A 59 11.50 -27.53 -13.10
N TYR A 60 11.43 -26.47 -12.28
CA TYR A 60 10.19 -25.79 -11.92
C TYR A 60 9.52 -25.13 -13.14
N LEU A 61 10.29 -24.38 -13.93
CA LEU A 61 9.82 -23.74 -15.16
C LEU A 61 9.22 -24.74 -16.14
N ILE A 62 9.80 -25.93 -16.30
CA ILE A 62 9.23 -26.93 -17.21
C ILE A 62 8.06 -27.68 -16.56
N ALA A 63 8.16 -28.06 -15.28
CA ALA A 63 7.20 -28.97 -14.68
C ALA A 63 5.91 -28.30 -14.15
N TYR A 64 5.96 -27.01 -13.79
CA TYR A 64 4.87 -26.32 -13.07
C TYR A 64 4.43 -25.01 -13.73
N TYR A 65 5.36 -24.20 -14.23
CA TYR A 65 5.07 -22.85 -14.69
C TYR A 65 3.93 -22.75 -15.74
N PRO A 66 3.87 -23.58 -16.80
CA PRO A 66 2.75 -23.56 -17.74
C PRO A 66 1.40 -23.85 -17.09
N SER A 67 1.37 -24.75 -16.10
CA SER A 67 0.14 -25.08 -15.39
C SER A 67 -0.34 -23.95 -14.47
N TYR A 68 0.58 -23.13 -13.97
CA TYR A 68 0.29 -21.96 -13.15
C TYR A 68 -0.10 -20.75 -13.98
N ILE A 69 0.38 -20.63 -15.22
CA ILE A 69 -0.17 -19.67 -16.20
C ILE A 69 -1.66 -19.94 -16.41
N GLU A 70 -2.03 -21.20 -16.73
CA GLU A 70 -3.43 -21.54 -16.98
C GLU A 70 -4.32 -21.37 -15.76
N MET A 71 -3.79 -21.57 -14.55
CA MET A 71 -4.52 -21.36 -13.32
C MET A 71 -4.91 -19.88 -13.14
N THR A 72 -3.96 -18.95 -13.25
CA THR A 72 -4.28 -17.51 -13.18
C THR A 72 -5.20 -17.10 -14.31
N TYR A 73 -4.93 -17.57 -15.53
CA TYR A 73 -5.71 -17.23 -16.72
C TYR A 73 -7.18 -17.66 -16.57
N GLU A 74 -7.44 -18.88 -16.08
CA GLU A 74 -8.80 -19.36 -15.81
C GLU A 74 -9.54 -18.46 -14.81
N VAL A 75 -8.86 -18.06 -13.72
CA VAL A 75 -9.47 -17.15 -12.73
C VAL A 75 -9.85 -15.83 -13.40
N LEU A 76 -8.94 -15.22 -14.18
CA LEU A 76 -9.23 -13.98 -14.91
C LEU A 76 -10.40 -14.15 -15.88
N ASN A 77 -10.42 -15.25 -16.63
CA ASN A 77 -11.43 -15.53 -17.66
C ASN A 77 -12.86 -15.62 -17.08
N ARG A 78 -13.02 -16.15 -15.86
CA ARG A 78 -14.33 -16.26 -15.21
C ARG A 78 -15.00 -14.93 -14.92
N HIS A 79 -14.21 -13.88 -14.73
CA HIS A 79 -14.71 -12.55 -14.47
C HIS A 79 -14.98 -11.75 -15.75
N GLY A 80 -14.49 -12.21 -16.90
CA GLY A 80 -14.53 -11.45 -18.14
C GLY A 80 -13.68 -10.17 -18.06
N LYS A 81 -13.89 -9.28 -19.03
CA LYS A 81 -13.02 -8.10 -19.28
C LYS A 81 -12.92 -7.15 -18.08
N ASP A 82 -13.96 -7.08 -17.25
CA ASP A 82 -14.05 -6.16 -16.12
C ASP A 82 -13.15 -6.56 -14.93
N VAL A 83 -12.41 -7.67 -15.04
CA VAL A 83 -11.47 -8.13 -14.01
C VAL A 83 -10.26 -7.23 -13.82
N LEU A 84 -9.83 -6.56 -14.89
CA LEU A 84 -8.64 -5.71 -14.87
C LEU A 84 -9.06 -4.24 -14.77
N CYS A 85 -8.89 -3.66 -13.59
CA CYS A 85 -9.17 -2.25 -13.34
C CYS A 85 -7.93 -1.39 -13.62
N SER A 86 -7.65 -1.10 -14.89
CA SER A 86 -6.54 -0.20 -15.25
C SER A 86 -6.89 1.27 -15.03
N GLN A 87 -5.88 2.10 -14.75
CA GLN A 87 -6.01 3.55 -14.67
C GLN A 87 -5.17 4.18 -15.77
N ASN A 88 -5.79 4.98 -16.64
CA ASN A 88 -5.12 5.62 -17.78
C ASN A 88 -4.33 4.62 -18.66
N ASN A 89 -4.91 3.46 -18.96
CA ASN A 89 -4.28 2.36 -19.70
C ASN A 89 -3.02 1.77 -19.02
N ILE A 90 -2.81 2.04 -17.73
CA ILE A 90 -1.73 1.47 -16.91
C ILE A 90 -2.31 0.43 -15.95
N LEU A 91 -1.73 -0.78 -15.96
CA LEU A 91 -2.04 -1.84 -15.01
C LEU A 91 -0.85 -2.06 -14.07
N ASN A 92 -1.09 -1.89 -12.77
CA ASN A 92 -0.08 -2.02 -11.73
C ASN A 92 -0.45 -3.22 -10.84
N VAL A 93 0.38 -4.26 -10.88
CA VAL A 93 0.07 -5.56 -10.30
C VAL A 93 1.08 -5.91 -9.20
N CYS A 94 0.59 -6.29 -8.03
CA CYS A 94 1.40 -6.92 -6.99
C CYS A 94 1.22 -8.45 -7.04
N LEU A 95 2.34 -9.18 -7.18
CA LEU A 95 2.37 -10.64 -7.11
C LEU A 95 3.09 -11.06 -5.82
N PHE A 96 2.47 -11.87 -4.97
CA PHE A 96 3.03 -12.30 -3.69
C PHE A 96 3.36 -13.79 -3.69
N GLY A 97 4.56 -14.14 -3.23
CA GLY A 97 5.12 -15.48 -3.43
C GLY A 97 5.32 -15.76 -4.92
N ALA A 98 5.81 -14.75 -5.65
CA ALA A 98 5.72 -14.71 -7.10
C ALA A 98 6.57 -15.80 -7.78
N GLY A 99 7.66 -16.26 -7.17
CA GLY A 99 8.62 -17.16 -7.80
C GLY A 99 9.09 -16.66 -9.17
N ALA A 100 8.81 -17.43 -10.22
CA ALA A 100 9.10 -17.07 -11.61
C ALA A 100 8.04 -16.17 -12.27
N ALA A 101 7.00 -15.76 -11.55
CA ALA A 101 5.88 -14.90 -11.97
C ALA A 101 5.04 -15.41 -13.17
N PRO A 102 4.55 -16.67 -13.17
CA PRO A 102 3.65 -17.17 -14.23
C PRO A 102 2.39 -16.31 -14.43
N GLU A 103 1.94 -15.62 -13.38
CA GLU A 103 0.78 -14.73 -13.38
C GLU A 103 0.97 -13.60 -14.41
N ALA A 104 2.19 -13.08 -14.58
CA ALA A 104 2.46 -12.02 -15.55
C ALA A 104 2.16 -12.45 -16.99
N VAL A 105 2.51 -13.69 -17.34
CA VAL A 105 2.20 -14.26 -18.66
C VAL A 105 0.70 -14.51 -18.82
N ALA A 106 0.03 -14.98 -17.77
CA ALA A 106 -1.41 -15.18 -17.79
C ALA A 106 -2.17 -13.85 -18.01
N ILE A 107 -1.78 -12.79 -17.31
CA ILE A 107 -2.35 -11.45 -17.45
C ILE A 107 -2.15 -10.94 -18.89
N ILE A 108 -0.95 -11.08 -19.45
CA ILE A 108 -0.66 -10.68 -20.84
C ILE A 108 -1.54 -11.44 -21.83
N ASN A 109 -1.65 -12.77 -21.69
CA ASN A 109 -2.50 -13.58 -22.56
C ASN A 109 -3.96 -13.12 -22.47
N PHE A 110 -4.45 -12.91 -21.25
CA PHE A 110 -5.81 -12.43 -21.00
C PHE A 110 -6.06 -11.06 -21.66
N ILE A 111 -5.14 -10.10 -21.51
CA ILE A 111 -5.24 -8.77 -22.14
C ILE A 111 -5.29 -8.89 -23.66
N ASN A 112 -4.38 -9.67 -24.25
CA ASN A 112 -4.27 -9.81 -25.69
C ASN A 112 -5.52 -10.46 -26.30
N GLU A 113 -6.01 -11.55 -25.69
CA GLU A 113 -7.17 -12.29 -26.20
C GLU A 113 -8.47 -11.51 -26.05
N ASN A 114 -8.57 -10.66 -25.03
CA ASN A 114 -9.73 -9.78 -24.83
C ASN A 114 -9.60 -8.42 -25.51
N ALA A 115 -8.48 -8.16 -26.19
CA ALA A 115 -8.13 -6.88 -26.82
C ALA A 115 -8.29 -5.68 -25.86
N LEU A 116 -7.77 -5.81 -24.63
CA LEU A 116 -7.84 -4.74 -23.65
C LEU A 116 -6.81 -3.64 -23.96
N GLU A 117 -7.23 -2.40 -23.80
CA GLU A 117 -6.42 -1.19 -24.04
C GLU A 117 -5.50 -0.90 -22.86
N ILE A 118 -4.53 -1.78 -22.63
CA ILE A 118 -3.43 -1.56 -21.67
C ILE A 118 -2.18 -1.19 -22.45
N GLU A 119 -1.62 -0.02 -22.19
CA GLU A 119 -0.38 0.48 -22.81
C GLU A 119 0.86 0.15 -21.98
N GLU A 120 0.69 0.10 -20.66
CA GLU A 120 1.77 -0.17 -19.71
C GLU A 120 1.35 -1.21 -18.67
N LEU A 121 2.17 -2.25 -18.53
CA LEU A 121 2.02 -3.28 -17.51
C LEU A 121 3.22 -3.24 -16.55
N ASN A 122 2.96 -2.90 -15.30
CA ASN A 122 3.95 -2.89 -14.23
C ASN A 122 3.67 -4.01 -13.24
N ILE A 123 4.63 -4.91 -13.09
CA ILE A 123 4.59 -6.04 -12.16
C ILE A 123 5.57 -5.79 -11.02
N TYR A 124 5.04 -5.72 -9.80
CA TYR A 124 5.79 -5.73 -8.54
C TYR A 124 5.71 -7.15 -7.96
N ALA A 125 6.74 -7.95 -8.19
CA ALA A 125 6.82 -9.32 -7.73
C ALA A 125 7.53 -9.38 -6.37
N TYR A 126 6.95 -10.09 -5.41
CA TYR A 126 7.43 -10.21 -4.04
C TYR A 126 7.65 -11.68 -3.71
N ASP A 127 8.84 -12.02 -3.20
CA ASP A 127 9.20 -13.37 -2.82
C ASP A 127 10.26 -13.35 -1.71
N ILE A 128 10.27 -14.33 -0.80
CA ILE A 128 11.29 -14.42 0.25
C ILE A 128 12.70 -14.68 -0.33
N PHE A 129 12.77 -15.23 -1.54
CA PHE A 129 14.02 -15.47 -2.26
C PHE A 129 14.05 -14.70 -3.59
N ALA A 130 13.66 -13.42 -3.60
CA ALA A 130 13.59 -12.63 -4.83
C ALA A 130 14.93 -12.58 -5.58
N SER A 131 16.03 -12.33 -4.85
CA SER A 131 17.38 -12.32 -5.41
C SER A 131 17.75 -13.61 -6.16
N THR A 132 17.18 -14.73 -5.73
CA THR A 132 17.42 -16.06 -6.27
C THR A 132 16.60 -16.33 -7.53
N TRP A 133 15.34 -15.90 -7.55
CA TRP A 133 14.45 -16.06 -8.70
C TRP A 133 14.84 -15.23 -9.92
N ASN A 134 15.80 -14.30 -9.78
CA ASN A 134 16.37 -13.52 -10.88
C ASN A 134 16.75 -14.36 -12.10
N PHE A 135 17.24 -15.59 -11.93
CA PHE A 135 17.53 -16.46 -13.09
C PHE A 135 16.26 -16.72 -13.91
N SER A 136 15.21 -17.28 -13.29
CA SER A 136 13.94 -17.57 -13.99
C SER A 136 13.23 -16.31 -14.47
N ILE A 137 13.17 -15.26 -13.65
CA ILE A 137 12.53 -13.99 -14.01
C ILE A 137 13.23 -13.36 -15.22
N ASN A 138 14.56 -13.40 -15.29
CA ASN A 138 15.28 -12.91 -16.46
C ASN A 138 15.00 -13.74 -17.71
N LEU A 139 14.81 -15.06 -17.59
CA LEU A 139 14.37 -15.89 -18.72
C LEU A 139 12.98 -15.46 -19.20
N VAL A 140 12.04 -15.30 -18.27
CA VAL A 140 10.67 -14.84 -18.59
C VAL A 140 10.71 -13.46 -19.25
N LYS A 141 11.34 -12.49 -18.61
CA LYS A 141 11.43 -11.09 -19.07
C LYS A 141 12.09 -10.95 -20.43
N ASN A 142 13.20 -11.65 -20.66
CA ASN A 142 14.03 -11.41 -21.86
C ASN A 142 13.72 -12.35 -23.02
N PHE A 143 13.08 -13.51 -22.77
CA PHE A 143 12.85 -14.53 -23.80
C PHE A 143 11.39 -14.95 -23.96
N ILE A 144 10.51 -14.71 -22.99
CA ILE A 144 9.10 -15.09 -23.08
C ILE A 144 8.25 -13.86 -23.40
N ILE A 145 8.31 -12.85 -22.54
CA ILE A 145 7.49 -11.65 -22.63
C ILE A 145 7.62 -10.93 -23.99
N PRO A 146 8.80 -10.79 -24.61
CA PRO A 146 8.93 -10.08 -25.90
C PRO A 146 8.15 -10.75 -27.04
N HIS A 147 7.85 -12.04 -26.94
CA HIS A 147 7.01 -12.74 -27.92
C HIS A 147 5.51 -12.52 -27.69
N LEU A 148 5.11 -12.15 -26.47
CA LEU A 148 3.71 -12.04 -26.05
C LEU A 148 3.23 -10.58 -25.95
N TRP A 149 4.11 -9.65 -25.59
CA TRP A 149 3.79 -8.24 -25.34
C TRP A 149 4.54 -7.33 -26.30
N GLN A 150 4.07 -7.29 -27.56
CA GLN A 150 4.72 -6.53 -28.61
C GLN A 150 4.24 -5.07 -28.58
N SER A 151 5.19 -4.12 -28.64
CA SER A 151 4.94 -2.68 -28.84
C SER A 151 4.28 -1.93 -27.68
N LYS A 152 4.35 -2.47 -26.46
CA LYS A 152 3.81 -1.86 -25.24
C LYS A 152 4.83 -1.88 -24.11
N ASN A 153 4.69 -0.99 -23.13
CA ASN A 153 5.61 -0.92 -22.01
C ASN A 153 5.36 -2.10 -21.06
N PHE A 154 6.44 -2.79 -20.66
CA PHE A 154 6.39 -3.87 -19.69
C PHE A 154 7.54 -3.72 -18.70
N ASN A 155 7.20 -3.65 -17.41
CA ASN A 155 8.16 -3.65 -16.33
C ASN A 155 7.84 -4.78 -15.37
N ILE A 156 8.85 -5.59 -15.03
CA ILE A 156 8.79 -6.53 -13.91
C ILE A 156 9.97 -6.28 -13.01
N ASN A 157 9.67 -6.02 -11.74
CA ASN A 157 10.63 -5.79 -10.67
C ASN A 157 10.35 -6.81 -9.57
N ILE A 158 11.39 -7.49 -9.10
CA ILE A 158 11.28 -8.47 -8.02
C ILE A 158 11.95 -7.93 -6.75
N PHE A 159 11.27 -8.08 -5.61
CA PHE A 159 11.68 -7.55 -4.32
C PHE A 159 11.61 -8.63 -3.24
N ASP A 160 12.61 -8.64 -2.35
CA ASP A 160 12.59 -9.54 -1.20
C ASP A 160 11.47 -9.12 -0.24
N LEU A 161 10.61 -10.07 0.11
CA LEU A 161 9.53 -9.87 1.08
C LEU A 161 9.16 -11.20 1.74
N ASP A 162 9.27 -11.26 3.06
CA ASP A 162 8.80 -12.40 3.85
C ASP A 162 7.40 -12.11 4.42
N LEU A 163 6.38 -12.82 3.94
CA LEU A 163 5.01 -12.74 4.48
C LEU A 163 4.92 -13.22 5.93
N CYS A 164 5.90 -14.00 6.41
CA CYS A 164 6.00 -14.49 7.78
C CYS A 164 6.83 -13.57 8.70
N GLU A 165 7.33 -12.43 8.22
CA GLU A 165 7.89 -11.38 9.07
C GLU A 165 6.83 -10.34 9.46
N PRO A 166 6.75 -9.94 10.74
CA PRO A 166 5.79 -8.92 11.18
C PRO A 166 5.89 -7.64 10.35
N ASP A 167 4.74 -7.08 9.99
CA ASP A 167 4.62 -5.78 9.32
C ASP A 167 5.29 -5.70 7.94
N SER A 168 5.63 -6.84 7.31
CA SER A 168 6.36 -6.85 6.04
C SER A 168 5.62 -6.13 4.91
N LEU A 169 4.28 -6.22 4.86
CA LEU A 169 3.48 -5.50 3.87
C LEU A 169 3.35 -4.00 4.15
N LYS A 170 3.60 -3.53 5.39
CA LYS A 170 3.62 -2.08 5.70
C LYS A 170 4.75 -1.36 4.96
N ASN A 171 5.87 -2.06 4.76
CA ASN A 171 7.06 -1.50 4.10
C ASN A 171 6.86 -1.21 2.60
N ILE A 172 5.83 -1.80 1.98
CA ILE A 172 5.51 -1.62 0.56
C ILE A 172 4.18 -0.86 0.37
N ASN A 173 3.73 -0.12 1.39
CA ASN A 173 2.45 0.57 1.35
C ASN A 173 2.32 1.51 0.14
N GLN A 174 3.40 2.14 -0.31
CA GLN A 174 3.36 2.97 -1.52
C GLN A 174 2.98 2.15 -2.76
N GLN A 175 3.59 0.99 -2.97
CA GLN A 175 3.27 0.08 -4.07
C GLN A 175 1.86 -0.48 -3.95
N ILE A 176 1.40 -0.75 -2.72
CA ILE A 176 0.00 -1.13 -2.46
C ILE A 176 -0.93 -0.02 -2.93
N LYS A 177 -0.70 1.23 -2.53
CA LYS A 177 -1.58 2.36 -2.89
C LYS A 177 -1.58 2.69 -4.39
N SER A 178 -0.52 2.35 -5.12
CA SER A 178 -0.45 2.57 -6.58
C SER A 178 -0.93 1.40 -7.43
N SER A 179 -1.25 0.25 -6.82
CA SER A 179 -1.60 -0.99 -7.55
C SER A 179 -3.12 -1.22 -7.59
N ASN A 180 -3.56 -1.94 -8.62
CA ASN A 180 -4.97 -2.20 -8.88
C ASN A 180 -5.31 -3.70 -8.97
N LEU A 181 -4.30 -4.56 -9.03
CA LEU A 181 -4.47 -6.01 -8.98
C LEU A 181 -3.45 -6.63 -8.02
N PHE A 182 -3.93 -7.48 -7.12
CA PHE A 182 -3.12 -8.16 -6.11
C PHE A 182 -3.35 -9.65 -6.23
N ILE A 183 -2.28 -10.44 -6.39
CA ILE A 183 -2.38 -11.88 -6.61
C ILE A 183 -1.50 -12.64 -5.63
N PHE A 184 -2.09 -13.60 -4.91
CA PHE A 184 -1.40 -14.68 -4.23
C PHE A 184 -1.67 -15.95 -5.01
N GLN A 185 -0.62 -16.63 -5.47
CA GLN A 185 -0.78 -17.84 -6.25
C GLN A 185 0.18 -18.94 -5.80
N ASN A 186 -0.38 -20.10 -5.43
CA ASN A 186 0.36 -21.30 -5.01
C ASN A 186 1.55 -20.98 -4.08
N CYS A 187 1.29 -20.20 -3.04
CA CYS A 187 2.32 -19.74 -2.10
C CYS A 187 1.88 -19.84 -0.64
N LEU A 188 0.57 -19.94 -0.37
CA LEU A 188 0.05 -19.96 0.99
C LEU A 188 0.38 -21.27 1.71
N ASN A 189 0.56 -22.34 0.95
CA ASN A 189 0.96 -23.66 1.44
C ASN A 189 2.41 -23.70 1.96
N GLU A 190 3.25 -22.72 1.63
CA GLU A 190 4.65 -22.62 2.06
C GLU A 190 4.85 -21.73 3.30
N LEU A 191 3.77 -21.10 3.81
CA LEU A 191 3.82 -20.20 4.96
C LEU A 191 3.92 -20.97 6.28
N ASN A 192 5.04 -20.78 7.00
CA ASN A 192 5.34 -21.49 8.25
C ASN A 192 4.84 -20.77 9.52
N LYS A 193 4.54 -19.47 9.46
CA LYS A 193 3.97 -18.66 10.56
C LYS A 193 2.63 -18.07 10.14
N GLN A 194 1.59 -18.91 10.12
CA GLN A 194 0.28 -18.55 9.56
C GLN A 194 -0.32 -17.30 10.22
N ASP A 195 -0.26 -17.16 11.54
CA ASP A 195 -0.87 -16.01 12.24
C ASP A 195 -0.25 -14.67 11.80
N ILE A 196 1.08 -14.64 11.61
CA ILE A 196 1.79 -13.44 11.14
C ILE A 196 1.44 -13.15 9.68
N ALA A 197 1.41 -14.19 8.84
CA ALA A 197 1.04 -14.03 7.45
C ALA A 197 -0.41 -13.55 7.28
N ILE A 198 -1.34 -14.08 8.08
CA ILE A 198 -2.73 -13.61 8.12
C ILE A 198 -2.78 -12.14 8.55
N ALA A 199 -2.03 -11.73 9.58
CA ALA A 199 -1.98 -10.34 10.01
C ALA A 199 -1.46 -9.40 8.90
N ASN A 200 -0.41 -9.83 8.18
CA ASN A 200 0.11 -9.08 7.03
C ASN A 200 -0.91 -9.00 5.89
N ILE A 201 -1.54 -10.12 5.50
CA ILE A 201 -2.55 -10.12 4.44
C ILE A 201 -3.78 -9.29 4.85
N ASN A 202 -4.17 -9.29 6.12
CA ASN A 202 -5.23 -8.40 6.63
C ASN A 202 -4.84 -6.92 6.48
N TYR A 203 -3.58 -6.56 6.76
CA TYR A 203 -3.10 -5.20 6.50
C TYR A 203 -3.23 -4.83 5.02
N LEU A 204 -2.91 -5.74 4.10
CA LEU A 204 -3.12 -5.52 2.67
C LEU A 204 -4.61 -5.29 2.37
N VAL A 205 -5.49 -6.19 2.81
CA VAL A 205 -6.95 -6.11 2.58
C VAL A 205 -7.54 -4.79 3.12
N GLU A 206 -7.02 -4.27 4.23
CA GLU A 206 -7.42 -2.96 4.77
C GLU A 206 -6.90 -1.77 3.97
N ASN A 207 -5.86 -1.95 3.15
CA ASN A 207 -5.12 -0.87 2.53
C ASN A 207 -5.11 -0.87 1.00
N ILE A 208 -5.60 -1.90 0.32
CA ILE A 208 -5.70 -1.86 -1.14
C ILE A 208 -6.64 -0.71 -1.59
N PRO A 209 -6.32 -0.03 -2.71
CA PRO A 209 -7.17 1.04 -3.24
C PRO A 209 -8.58 0.55 -3.59
N ARG A 210 -9.55 1.46 -3.60
CA ARG A 210 -10.84 1.16 -4.23
C ARG A 210 -10.70 0.99 -5.73
N ALA A 211 -11.67 0.31 -6.33
CA ALA A 211 -11.59 -0.19 -7.70
C ALA A 211 -10.37 -1.08 -7.94
N SER A 212 -9.92 -1.82 -6.92
CA SER A 212 -8.88 -2.83 -7.07
C SER A 212 -9.43 -4.22 -6.83
N ARG A 213 -8.66 -5.23 -7.26
CA ARG A 213 -9.02 -6.63 -7.11
C ARG A 213 -7.94 -7.41 -6.39
N LEU A 214 -8.36 -8.23 -5.44
CA LEU A 214 -7.55 -9.24 -4.79
C LEU A 214 -7.93 -10.62 -5.31
N ILE A 215 -6.94 -11.37 -5.79
CA ILE A 215 -7.05 -12.75 -6.21
C ILE A 215 -6.15 -13.61 -5.33
N ILE A 216 -6.70 -14.67 -4.76
CA ILE A 216 -5.95 -15.71 -4.07
C ILE A 216 -6.30 -17.02 -4.74
N ALA A 217 -5.38 -17.63 -5.46
CA ALA A 217 -5.59 -18.88 -6.21
C ALA A 217 -4.52 -19.91 -5.83
N ASP A 218 -4.90 -20.95 -5.09
CA ASP A 218 -3.93 -21.87 -4.52
C ASP A 218 -4.41 -23.32 -4.65
N LEU A 219 -3.46 -24.25 -4.59
CA LEU A 219 -3.78 -25.67 -4.62
C LEU A 219 -4.48 -26.07 -3.33
N VAL A 220 -5.21 -27.17 -3.40
CA VAL A 220 -6.08 -27.60 -2.30
C VAL A 220 -5.28 -28.29 -1.19
N TYR A 221 -4.89 -27.52 -0.18
CA TYR A 221 -4.25 -28.00 1.05
C TYR A 221 -5.01 -27.53 2.30
N ASN A 222 -5.01 -28.34 3.37
CA ASN A 222 -5.68 -27.97 4.63
C ASN A 222 -5.11 -26.68 5.24
N SER A 223 -3.79 -26.48 5.15
CA SER A 223 -3.11 -25.27 5.63
C SER A 223 -3.58 -24.01 4.92
N VAL A 224 -3.87 -24.10 3.62
CA VAL A 224 -4.37 -23.01 2.77
C VAL A 224 -5.82 -22.69 3.13
N THR A 225 -6.66 -23.70 3.36
CA THR A 225 -8.08 -23.50 3.72
C THR A 225 -8.22 -22.62 4.96
N ASN A 226 -7.38 -22.81 5.99
CA ASN A 226 -7.42 -21.98 7.20
C ASN A 226 -7.11 -20.50 6.93
N ILE A 227 -6.06 -20.23 6.16
CA ILE A 227 -5.65 -18.86 5.80
C ILE A 227 -6.75 -18.18 4.97
N LYS A 228 -7.31 -18.90 4.00
CA LYS A 228 -8.40 -18.41 3.15
C LYS A 228 -9.63 -18.00 3.97
N LEU A 229 -10.09 -18.84 4.90
CA LEU A 229 -11.25 -18.54 5.74
C LEU A 229 -11.07 -17.26 6.57
N HIS A 230 -9.87 -17.01 7.10
CA HIS A 230 -9.57 -15.78 7.83
C HIS A 230 -9.66 -14.54 6.92
N ILE A 231 -9.11 -14.64 5.71
CA ILE A 231 -9.13 -13.55 4.73
C ILE A 231 -10.56 -13.30 4.25
N GLU A 232 -11.34 -14.34 3.95
CA GLU A 232 -12.74 -14.20 3.56
C GLU A 232 -13.56 -13.48 4.62
N LYS A 233 -13.41 -13.87 5.89
CA LYS A 233 -14.06 -13.17 7.00
C LYS A 233 -13.67 -11.70 7.04
N LYS A 234 -12.39 -11.37 6.83
CA LYS A 234 -11.93 -9.98 6.81
C LYS A 234 -12.48 -9.18 5.62
N LEU A 235 -12.64 -9.82 4.47
CA LEU A 235 -13.25 -9.21 3.28
C LEU A 235 -14.75 -8.92 3.51
N GLU A 236 -15.49 -9.83 4.14
CA GLU A 236 -16.86 -9.60 4.62
C GLU A 236 -16.90 -8.45 5.66
N GLU A 237 -15.95 -8.47 6.60
CA GLU A 237 -15.47 -7.38 7.48
C GLU A 237 -15.66 -5.97 6.89
N LEU A 238 -15.15 -5.81 5.68
CA LEU A 238 -14.94 -4.53 5.01
C LEU A 238 -15.88 -4.32 3.82
N SER A 239 -16.95 -5.11 3.71
CA SER A 239 -17.96 -5.00 2.65
C SER A 239 -17.37 -5.09 1.23
N TYR A 240 -16.39 -5.98 1.02
CA TYR A 240 -15.92 -6.29 -0.33
C TYR A 240 -17.01 -6.99 -1.14
N ASN A 241 -17.06 -6.71 -2.44
CA ASN A 241 -17.83 -7.54 -3.36
C ASN A 241 -17.01 -8.82 -3.61
N LEU A 242 -17.44 -9.91 -2.99
CA LEU A 242 -16.91 -11.24 -3.27
C LEU A 242 -17.50 -11.72 -4.60
N ASP A 243 -16.85 -11.33 -5.69
CA ASP A 243 -17.31 -11.60 -7.05
C ASP A 243 -17.51 -13.11 -7.28
N PHE A 244 -16.56 -13.94 -6.81
CA PHE A 244 -16.67 -15.40 -6.90
C PHE A 244 -16.01 -16.11 -5.72
N ARG A 245 -16.77 -17.02 -5.09
CA ARG A 245 -16.24 -18.13 -4.28
C ARG A 245 -16.27 -19.40 -5.11
N SER A 246 -15.13 -20.06 -5.24
CA SER A 246 -15.15 -21.47 -5.62
C SER A 246 -15.70 -22.25 -4.40
N ASN A 247 -17.02 -22.48 -4.35
CA ASN A 247 -17.63 -23.41 -3.39
C ASN A 247 -17.28 -24.88 -3.76
N ILE A 248 -16.60 -25.09 -4.88
CA ILE A 248 -16.25 -26.38 -5.46
C ILE A 248 -14.81 -26.28 -5.96
N LYS A 249 -13.95 -27.19 -5.49
CA LYS A 249 -12.57 -27.34 -5.99
C LYS A 249 -12.58 -27.34 -7.53
N GLU A 250 -11.93 -26.36 -8.13
CA GLU A 250 -11.85 -26.25 -9.57
C GLU A 250 -10.87 -27.28 -10.12
N GLU A 251 -11.20 -27.86 -11.28
CA GLU A 251 -10.29 -28.71 -12.03
C GLU A 251 -10.24 -28.24 -13.49
N ILE A 252 -9.10 -27.70 -13.90
CA ILE A 252 -8.85 -27.37 -15.30
C ILE A 252 -7.99 -28.44 -15.94
N ARG A 253 -8.30 -28.75 -17.21
CA ARG A 253 -7.43 -29.54 -18.07
C ARG A 253 -6.48 -28.59 -18.79
N LEU A 254 -5.19 -28.92 -18.75
CA LEU A 254 -4.17 -28.11 -19.38
C LEU A 254 -4.33 -28.10 -20.91
N GLN A 255 -4.39 -26.90 -21.48
CA GLN A 255 -4.54 -26.66 -22.91
C GLN A 255 -3.19 -26.47 -23.62
N ILE A 256 -2.16 -26.04 -22.88
CA ILE A 256 -0.81 -25.85 -23.42
C ILE A 256 -0.23 -27.22 -23.83
N PRO A 257 0.09 -27.43 -25.13
CA PRO A 257 0.53 -28.72 -25.60
C PRO A 257 1.96 -29.02 -25.15
N LEU A 258 2.14 -30.15 -24.45
CA LEU A 258 3.46 -30.60 -23.99
C LEU A 258 4.31 -31.15 -25.16
N PRO A 259 5.49 -30.56 -25.45
CA PRO A 259 6.38 -31.06 -26.49
C PRO A 259 6.86 -32.50 -26.27
N ASN A 260 7.05 -33.23 -27.37
CA ASN A 260 7.52 -34.62 -27.34
C ASN A 260 8.90 -34.75 -26.67
N ALA A 261 9.80 -33.79 -26.86
CA ALA A 261 11.12 -33.80 -26.22
C ALA A 261 11.02 -33.85 -24.68
N ILE A 262 10.11 -33.06 -24.08
CA ILE A 262 9.90 -33.09 -22.63
C ILE A 262 9.28 -34.42 -22.20
N ARG A 263 8.27 -34.90 -22.92
CA ARG A 263 7.60 -36.18 -22.64
C ARG A 263 8.57 -37.38 -22.71
N GLN A 264 9.51 -37.36 -23.64
CA GLN A 264 10.44 -38.47 -23.88
C GLN A 264 11.70 -38.42 -23.02
N HIS A 265 12.10 -37.24 -22.53
CA HIS A 265 13.42 -37.07 -21.90
C HIS A 265 13.40 -36.47 -20.50
N LEU A 266 12.30 -35.88 -20.05
CA LEU A 266 12.17 -35.34 -18.69
C LEU A 266 10.96 -35.94 -17.96
N LEU A 267 9.75 -35.83 -18.53
CA LEU A 267 8.50 -36.29 -17.94
C LEU A 267 8.08 -37.65 -18.53
N ILE A 268 8.92 -38.65 -18.28
CA ILE A 268 8.88 -40.00 -18.88
C ILE A 268 7.84 -40.95 -18.27
N SER A 269 6.91 -40.45 -17.46
CA SER A 269 5.78 -41.21 -16.89
C SER A 269 6.15 -42.34 -15.89
N VAL A 270 7.37 -42.32 -15.33
CA VAL A 270 7.81 -43.25 -14.27
C VAL A 270 8.41 -42.50 -13.09
N ASN A 271 8.48 -43.12 -11.91
CA ASN A 271 9.19 -42.62 -10.72
C ASN A 271 8.85 -41.17 -10.32
N GLY A 272 7.57 -40.80 -10.46
CA GLY A 272 7.13 -39.44 -10.16
C GLY A 272 7.47 -38.43 -11.25
N LEU A 273 7.87 -38.82 -12.46
CA LEU A 273 8.09 -37.95 -13.64
C LEU A 273 6.89 -37.96 -14.59
N ILE A 274 5.68 -37.92 -14.05
CA ILE A 274 4.42 -37.94 -14.82
C ILE A 274 4.07 -36.52 -15.30
N PRO A 275 3.79 -36.29 -16.60
CA PRO A 275 3.28 -35.01 -17.06
C PRO A 275 2.03 -34.57 -16.32
N ARG A 276 1.98 -33.31 -15.88
CA ARG A 276 0.74 -32.75 -15.36
C ARG A 276 -0.19 -32.49 -16.55
N THR A 277 -1.43 -32.98 -16.46
CA THR A 277 -2.46 -32.79 -17.50
C THR A 277 -3.64 -31.98 -16.97
N LYS A 278 -3.71 -31.78 -15.65
CA LYS A 278 -4.78 -31.11 -14.94
C LYS A 278 -4.23 -30.37 -13.73
N VAL A 279 -4.89 -29.29 -13.32
CA VAL A 279 -4.62 -28.58 -12.07
C VAL A 279 -5.91 -28.53 -11.27
N ARG A 280 -5.82 -28.89 -9.99
CA ARG A 280 -6.91 -28.73 -9.03
C ARG A 280 -6.57 -27.62 -8.05
N PHE A 281 -7.42 -26.61 -7.99
CA PHE A 281 -7.16 -25.43 -7.18
C PHE A 281 -8.46 -24.85 -6.65
N ASP A 282 -8.33 -23.91 -5.73
CA ASP A 282 -9.43 -23.18 -5.15
C ASP A 282 -9.02 -21.71 -5.08
N PHE A 283 -9.95 -20.80 -5.36
CA PHE A 283 -9.65 -19.38 -5.43
C PHE A 283 -10.68 -18.50 -4.73
N ILE A 284 -10.21 -17.35 -4.26
CA ILE A 284 -11.00 -16.19 -3.84
C ILE A 284 -10.71 -15.09 -4.84
N SER A 285 -11.75 -14.39 -5.27
CA SER A 285 -11.61 -13.14 -5.98
C SER A 285 -12.54 -12.12 -5.38
N ALA A 286 -11.97 -10.99 -4.95
CA ALA A 286 -12.66 -9.94 -4.23
C ALA A 286 -12.38 -8.60 -4.90
N TYR A 287 -13.44 -7.88 -5.23
CA TYR A 287 -13.37 -6.53 -5.76
C TYR A 287 -13.68 -5.53 -4.65
N TYR A 288 -12.84 -4.50 -4.51
CA TYR A 288 -13.12 -3.40 -3.59
C TYR A 288 -13.95 -2.34 -4.33
N PRO A 289 -15.27 -2.24 -4.12
CA PRO A 289 -16.10 -1.29 -4.82
C PRO A 289 -15.65 0.16 -4.59
N LEU A 290 -15.82 0.99 -5.63
CA LEU A 290 -16.00 2.42 -5.44
C LEU A 290 -17.28 2.61 -4.62
N LEU A 291 -17.27 3.50 -3.63
CA LEU A 291 -18.55 3.93 -3.04
C LEU A 291 -19.36 4.56 -4.16
N GLU A 292 -20.55 4.02 -4.43
CA GLU A 292 -21.53 4.74 -5.21
C GLU A 292 -21.86 6.05 -4.47
N VAL A 293 -22.00 7.16 -5.20
CA VAL A 293 -22.40 8.46 -4.64
C VAL A 293 -23.72 8.35 -3.85
N LYS A 294 -24.57 7.36 -4.18
CA LYS A 294 -25.82 7.05 -3.45
C LYS A 294 -25.61 6.59 -2.00
N GLU A 295 -24.49 5.96 -1.66
CA GLU A 295 -24.19 5.59 -0.27
C GLU A 295 -23.59 6.75 0.52
N LEU A 296 -23.03 7.76 -0.17
CA LEU A 296 -22.58 9.02 0.42
C LEU A 296 -23.70 10.06 0.55
N VAL A 297 -24.82 9.88 -0.15
CA VAL A 297 -25.99 10.77 -0.13
C VAL A 297 -27.24 9.93 0.13
N PRO A 298 -27.68 9.76 1.40
CA PRO A 298 -28.92 9.09 1.69
C PRO A 298 -30.08 9.75 0.93
N ASP A 299 -30.98 8.92 0.42
CA ASP A 299 -32.05 9.24 -0.52
C ASP A 299 -32.60 10.67 -0.43
N ARG A 300 -32.45 11.41 -1.54
CA ARG A 300 -33.10 12.69 -1.87
C ARG A 300 -32.99 13.77 -0.77
N ILE A 301 -31.82 14.36 -0.62
CA ILE A 301 -31.74 15.76 -0.16
C ILE A 301 -32.27 16.63 -1.30
N SER A 302 -33.38 17.36 -1.09
CA SER A 302 -33.92 18.26 -2.10
C SER A 302 -32.90 19.33 -2.47
N LEU A 303 -32.99 19.89 -3.68
CA LEU A 303 -32.10 20.97 -4.12
C LEU A 303 -32.14 22.15 -3.12
N GLU A 304 -33.31 22.41 -2.51
CA GLU A 304 -33.45 23.44 -1.47
C GLU A 304 -32.69 23.08 -0.18
N ALA A 305 -32.66 21.81 0.21
CA ALA A 305 -31.95 21.37 1.42
C ALA A 305 -30.42 21.42 1.23
N LEU A 306 -29.92 21.10 0.03
CA LEU A 306 -28.52 21.31 -0.34
C LEU A 306 -28.14 22.80 -0.35
N GLN A 307 -29.00 23.65 -0.92
CA GLN A 307 -28.79 25.11 -0.92
C GLN A 307 -28.84 25.70 0.50
N ALA A 308 -29.73 25.23 1.36
CA ALA A 308 -29.79 25.64 2.76
C ALA A 308 -28.53 25.23 3.53
N TYR A 309 -28.02 24.02 3.28
CA TYR A 309 -26.78 23.54 3.90
C TYR A 309 -25.54 24.30 3.41
N ILE A 310 -25.46 24.61 2.10
CA ILE A 310 -24.40 25.47 1.56
C ILE A 310 -24.43 26.86 2.20
N LYS A 311 -25.63 27.45 2.31
CA LYS A 311 -25.80 28.77 2.94
C LYS A 311 -25.42 28.78 4.42
N ASP A 312 -25.70 27.70 5.15
CA ASP A 312 -25.26 27.51 6.54
C ASP A 312 -23.73 27.38 6.63
N LEU A 313 -23.09 26.66 5.71
CA LEU A 313 -21.62 26.56 5.63
C LEU A 313 -20.96 27.90 5.28
N GLU A 314 -21.53 28.67 4.35
CA GLU A 314 -21.06 30.02 3.99
C GLU A 314 -21.22 31.01 5.16
N ALA A 315 -22.34 30.93 5.89
CA ALA A 315 -22.56 31.74 7.09
C ALA A 315 -21.56 31.38 8.20
N LYS A 316 -21.29 30.09 8.39
CA LYS A 316 -20.25 29.61 9.33
C LYS A 316 -18.86 30.08 8.90
N GLN A 317 -18.53 30.02 7.61
CA GLN A 317 -17.25 30.53 7.07
C GLN A 317 -17.10 32.03 7.29
N THR A 318 -18.18 32.80 7.10
CA THR A 318 -18.20 34.26 7.35
C THR A 318 -18.00 34.58 8.83
N ASN A 319 -18.64 33.81 9.73
CA ASN A 319 -18.40 33.94 11.18
C ASN A 319 -16.96 33.56 11.56
N PHE A 320 -16.38 32.53 10.95
CA PHE A 320 -14.97 32.17 11.17
C PHE A 320 -14.00 33.26 10.69
N GLN A 321 -14.30 33.92 9.58
CA GLN A 321 -13.49 35.02 9.06
C GLN A 321 -13.55 36.21 10.01
N LYS A 322 -14.73 36.54 10.53
CA LYS A 322 -14.91 37.59 11.53
C LYS A 322 -14.20 37.27 12.85
N GLU A 323 -14.30 36.04 13.34
CA GLU A 323 -13.56 35.60 14.54
C GLU A 323 -12.04 35.64 14.33
N LYS A 324 -11.55 35.40 13.10
CA LYS A 324 -10.13 35.55 12.76
C LYS A 324 -9.70 37.02 12.82
N GLU A 325 -10.49 37.93 12.26
CA GLU A 325 -10.22 39.38 12.30
C GLU A 325 -10.23 39.90 13.76
N ASP A 326 -11.20 39.48 14.58
CA ASP A 326 -11.28 39.85 15.99
C ASP A 326 -10.05 39.35 16.79
N LEU A 327 -9.55 38.14 16.47
CA LEU A 327 -8.33 37.61 17.07
C LEU A 327 -7.06 38.34 16.60
N GLU A 328 -6.98 38.76 15.35
CA GLU A 328 -5.87 39.56 14.84
C GLU A 328 -5.85 40.95 15.49
N ILE A 329 -7.01 41.58 15.69
CA ILE A 329 -7.14 42.83 16.45
C ILE A 329 -6.65 42.63 17.89
N LEU A 330 -7.07 41.55 18.56
CA LEU A 330 -6.65 41.26 19.93
C LEU A 330 -5.14 41.02 20.03
N VAL A 331 -4.54 40.28 19.08
CA VAL A 331 -3.09 40.05 19.02
C VAL A 331 -2.33 41.37 18.85
N ASN A 332 -2.80 42.26 17.98
CA ASN A 332 -2.19 43.57 17.79
C ASN A 332 -2.28 44.44 19.06
N GLN A 333 -3.42 44.41 19.76
CA GLN A 333 -3.57 45.12 21.04
C GLN A 333 -2.61 44.57 22.11
N MET A 334 -2.44 43.25 22.19
CA MET A 334 -1.50 42.62 23.12
C MET A 334 -0.04 43.00 22.80
N GLN A 335 0.34 43.03 21.52
CA GLN A 335 1.68 43.46 21.11
C GLN A 335 1.97 44.92 21.50
N GLN A 336 0.98 45.81 21.38
CA GLN A 336 1.13 47.21 21.82
C GLN A 336 1.27 47.34 23.33
N GLN A 337 0.53 46.55 24.11
CA GLN A 337 0.69 46.53 25.57
C GLN A 337 2.07 46.03 26.01
N ILE A 338 2.60 45.00 25.34
CA ILE A 338 3.96 44.50 25.60
C ILE A 338 5.00 45.59 25.31
N LEU A 339 4.88 46.31 24.19
CA LEU A 339 5.79 47.39 23.83
C LEU A 339 5.76 48.54 24.85
N ASN A 340 4.57 48.91 25.33
CA ASN A 340 4.43 49.93 26.36
C ASN A 340 5.08 49.51 27.70
N LEU A 341 4.93 48.24 28.09
CA LEU A 341 5.57 47.70 29.28
C LEU A 341 7.09 47.68 29.15
N GLN A 342 7.62 47.30 27.97
CA GLN A 342 9.06 47.36 27.69
C GLN A 342 9.62 48.77 27.85
N ASN A 343 8.93 49.78 27.29
CA ASN A 343 9.33 51.18 27.42
C ASN A 343 9.31 51.66 28.88
N GLN A 344 8.31 51.23 29.67
CA GLN A 344 8.23 51.58 31.10
C GLN A 344 9.39 50.98 31.90
N VAL A 345 9.73 49.72 31.64
CA VAL A 345 10.88 49.05 32.28
C VAL A 345 12.18 49.72 31.91
N GLU A 346 12.38 50.08 30.64
CA GLU A 346 13.58 50.80 30.18
C GLU A 346 13.69 52.19 30.82
N THR A 347 12.56 52.90 30.96
CA THR A 347 12.52 54.19 31.65
C THR A 347 12.89 54.04 33.13
N GLN A 348 12.42 52.98 33.81
CA GLN A 348 12.76 52.71 35.20
C GLN A 348 14.23 52.32 35.39
N LEU A 349 14.79 51.50 34.48
CA LEU A 349 16.21 51.15 34.47
C LEU A 349 17.09 52.40 34.26
N ASN A 350 16.69 53.29 33.36
CA ASN A 350 17.39 54.56 33.14
C ASN A 350 17.30 55.49 34.37
N LEU A 351 16.16 55.53 35.07
CA LEU A 351 16.00 56.28 36.32
C LEU A 351 16.85 55.69 37.46
N GLN A 352 16.95 54.35 37.56
CA GLN A 352 17.85 53.68 38.51
C GLN A 352 19.33 53.99 38.21
N ALA A 353 19.74 53.93 36.95
CA ALA A 353 21.10 54.29 36.53
C ALA A 353 21.41 55.79 36.77
N LEU A 354 20.40 56.67 36.66
CA LEU A 354 20.55 58.09 37.01
C LEU A 354 20.73 58.27 38.53
N ALA A 355 19.97 57.52 39.33
CA ALA A 355 20.03 57.56 40.79
C ALA A 355 21.35 57.02 41.35
N GLU A 356 21.94 55.99 40.72
CA GLU A 356 23.27 55.48 41.07
C GLU A 356 24.42 56.46 40.75
N ASN A 357 24.19 57.40 39.82
CA ASN A 357 25.17 58.44 39.44
C ASN A 357 25.07 59.73 40.29
N VAL A 358 24.03 59.90 41.11
CA VAL A 358 23.94 61.00 42.07
C VAL A 358 24.67 60.59 43.35
N GLN A 359 25.95 60.97 43.45
CA GLN A 359 26.82 60.67 44.59
C GLN A 359 26.26 61.18 45.95
N LYS A 360 26.57 60.39 47.00
CA LYS A 360 26.58 60.72 48.44
C LYS A 360 26.75 62.23 48.72
N PRO A 361 26.02 62.80 49.69
CA PRO A 361 26.68 63.03 50.98
C PRO A 361 25.80 62.91 52.26
N ASN A 362 26.54 62.55 53.32
CA ASN A 362 26.39 62.79 54.76
C ASN A 362 25.23 62.19 55.57
N ALA A 363 25.65 61.33 56.50
CA ALA A 363 24.86 60.57 57.45
C ALA A 363 24.40 61.43 58.63
N SER A 364 23.08 61.48 58.84
CA SER A 364 22.49 61.44 60.19
C SER A 364 20.96 61.20 60.22
N ASP A 365 20.26 61.13 59.08
CA ASP A 365 18.83 60.74 59.03
C ASP A 365 18.57 59.36 58.36
N ASN A 366 19.63 58.56 58.19
CA ASN A 366 19.63 57.48 57.21
C ASN A 366 18.89 56.20 57.62
N ASP A 367 18.75 55.85 58.90
CA ASP A 367 18.24 54.51 59.25
C ASP A 367 16.71 54.36 59.08
N ALA A 368 15.94 55.42 59.32
CA ALA A 368 14.49 55.40 59.11
C ALA A 368 14.13 55.50 57.61
N VAL A 369 14.86 56.31 56.85
CA VAL A 369 14.65 56.46 55.41
C VAL A 369 15.13 55.22 54.65
N LEU A 370 16.28 54.62 55.01
CA LEU A 370 16.74 53.35 54.42
C LEU A 370 15.79 52.20 54.75
N ALA A 371 15.25 52.10 55.97
CA ALA A 371 14.28 51.07 56.31
C ALA A 371 12.95 51.22 55.57
N GLN A 372 12.48 52.47 55.38
CA GLN A 372 11.28 52.77 54.61
C GLN A 372 11.51 52.54 53.10
N PHE A 373 12.74 52.80 52.62
CA PHE A 373 13.16 52.54 51.25
C PHE A 373 13.34 51.05 50.97
N ASP A 374 13.91 50.28 51.90
CA ASP A 374 14.04 48.81 51.82
C ASP A 374 12.68 48.13 51.89
N GLN A 375 11.76 48.59 52.75
CA GLN A 375 10.38 48.11 52.75
C GLN A 375 9.66 48.44 51.44
N SER A 376 9.90 49.62 50.87
CA SER A 376 9.37 50.00 49.56
C SER A 376 9.98 49.16 48.44
N LEU A 377 11.28 48.85 48.49
CA LEU A 377 11.97 48.02 47.52
C LEU A 377 11.47 46.57 47.57
N ILE A 378 11.29 46.01 48.78
CA ILE A 378 10.76 44.66 49.00
C ILE A 378 9.29 44.59 48.58
N ALA A 379 8.50 45.63 48.86
CA ALA A 379 7.10 45.73 48.42
C ALA A 379 6.98 45.85 46.88
N VAL A 380 7.89 46.59 46.25
CA VAL A 380 7.96 46.74 44.80
C VAL A 380 8.43 45.45 44.12
N ASP A 381 9.43 44.77 44.68
CA ASP A 381 9.96 43.50 44.17
C ASP A 381 8.95 42.35 44.35
N SER A 382 8.24 42.27 45.47
CA SER A 382 7.14 41.33 45.64
C SER A 382 5.97 41.61 44.68
N SER A 383 5.60 42.88 44.50
CA SER A 383 4.55 43.27 43.53
C SER A 383 4.96 42.97 42.08
N LEU A 384 6.24 43.16 41.73
CA LEU A 384 6.79 42.81 40.42
C LEU A 384 6.80 41.30 40.20
N ARG A 385 7.20 40.51 41.20
CA ARG A 385 7.18 39.05 41.13
C ARG A 385 5.76 38.50 40.99
N ASP A 386 4.80 39.07 41.73
CA ASP A 386 3.39 38.68 41.63
C ASP A 386 2.79 39.09 40.28
N LEU A 387 3.13 40.27 39.77
CA LEU A 387 2.70 40.72 38.43
C LEU A 387 3.30 39.85 37.32
N VAL A 388 4.59 39.50 37.41
CA VAL A 388 5.26 38.59 36.47
C VAL A 388 4.64 37.19 36.54
N ARG A 389 4.31 36.71 37.73
CA ARG A 389 3.66 35.41 37.93
C ARG A 389 2.25 35.39 37.32
N GLN A 390 1.44 36.41 37.59
CA GLN A 390 0.08 36.54 37.06
C GLN A 390 0.08 36.70 35.53
N THR A 391 1.06 37.43 34.99
CA THR A 391 1.26 37.59 33.55
C THR A 391 1.69 36.27 32.91
N ARG A 392 2.60 35.52 33.54
CA ARG A 392 3.05 34.19 33.07
C ARG A 392 1.89 33.21 33.05
N ASP A 393 1.09 33.16 34.10
CA ASP A 393 -0.03 32.22 34.22
C ASP A 393 -1.14 32.56 33.20
N ASN A 394 -1.38 33.85 32.93
CA ASN A 394 -2.27 34.29 31.85
C ASN A 394 -1.75 33.91 30.46
N ILE A 395 -0.44 34.08 30.19
CA ILE A 395 0.17 33.67 28.92
C ILE A 395 0.03 32.16 28.75
N VAL A 396 0.35 31.36 29.76
CA VAL A 396 0.24 29.89 29.69
C VAL A 396 -1.21 29.43 29.46
N ALA A 397 -2.18 30.06 30.12
CA ALA A 397 -3.60 29.76 29.93
C ALA A 397 -4.06 30.11 28.50
N GLN A 398 -3.65 31.28 27.99
CA GLN A 398 -4.02 31.71 26.64
C GLN A 398 -3.31 30.92 25.54
N THR A 399 -2.05 30.51 25.73
CA THR A 399 -1.33 29.65 24.78
C THR A 399 -1.97 28.26 24.69
N ARG A 400 -2.40 27.67 25.82
CA ARG A 400 -3.16 26.40 25.80
C ARG A 400 -4.50 26.52 25.06
N LEU A 401 -5.23 27.62 25.28
CA LEU A 401 -6.48 27.92 24.56
C LEU A 401 -6.24 28.12 23.05
N ALA A 402 -5.15 28.80 22.66
CA ALA A 402 -4.77 29.00 21.27
C ALA A 402 -4.39 27.67 20.59
N GLN A 403 -3.64 26.81 21.29
CA GLN A 403 -3.22 25.50 20.78
C GLN A 403 -4.42 24.56 20.58
N GLN A 404 -5.36 24.52 21.53
CA GLN A 404 -6.62 23.78 21.38
C GLN A 404 -7.50 24.33 20.24
N LYS A 405 -7.54 25.66 20.06
CA LYS A 405 -8.25 26.28 18.92
C LYS A 405 -7.56 25.96 17.58
N GLN A 406 -6.24 25.87 17.55
CA GLN A 406 -5.47 25.56 16.34
C GLN A 406 -5.59 24.09 15.92
N GLU A 407 -5.62 23.16 16.88
CA GLU A 407 -5.97 21.76 16.63
C GLU A 407 -7.40 21.63 16.08
N LYS A 408 -8.36 22.37 16.67
CA LYS A 408 -9.75 22.38 16.17
C LYS A 408 -9.86 22.97 14.75
N LYS A 409 -9.07 24.01 14.43
CA LYS A 409 -8.95 24.59 13.08
C LYS A 409 -8.33 23.60 12.09
N LEU A 410 -7.32 22.83 12.48
CA LEU A 410 -6.69 21.80 11.64
C LEU A 410 -7.69 20.69 11.31
N TRP A 411 -8.42 20.19 12.31
CA TRP A 411 -9.48 19.19 12.10
C TRP A 411 -10.63 19.71 11.22
N MET A 412 -11.03 20.98 11.39
CA MET A 412 -12.03 21.60 10.51
C MET A 412 -11.51 21.83 9.09
N ALA A 413 -10.26 22.24 8.90
CA ALA A 413 -9.67 22.41 7.57
C ALA A 413 -9.56 21.06 6.83
N ILE A 414 -9.16 20.00 7.53
CA ILE A 414 -9.16 18.63 6.99
C ILE A 414 -10.58 18.21 6.60
N ALA A 415 -11.58 18.49 7.44
CA ALA A 415 -12.98 18.19 7.14
C ALA A 415 -13.52 18.98 5.93
N VAL A 416 -13.20 20.27 5.82
CA VAL A 416 -13.64 21.14 4.71
C VAL A 416 -12.93 20.78 3.40
N SER A 417 -11.62 20.52 3.40
CA SER A 417 -10.90 20.05 2.21
C SER A 417 -11.41 18.69 1.74
N SER A 418 -11.75 17.78 2.67
CA SER A 418 -12.37 16.49 2.33
C SER A 418 -13.76 16.67 1.73
N ALA A 419 -14.56 17.60 2.25
CA ALA A 419 -15.88 17.93 1.72
C ALA A 419 -15.83 18.61 0.34
N LEU A 420 -14.88 19.52 0.10
CA LEU A 420 -14.67 20.19 -1.19
C LEU A 420 -14.11 19.23 -2.26
N GLY A 421 -13.27 18.29 -1.86
CA GLY A 421 -12.81 17.19 -2.73
C GLY A 421 -13.98 16.30 -3.19
N LEU A 422 -14.88 15.96 -2.27
CA LEU A 422 -16.11 15.23 -2.60
C LEU A 422 -17.04 16.06 -3.51
N LEU A 423 -17.17 17.36 -3.26
CA LEU A 423 -18.00 18.29 -4.06
C LEU A 423 -17.51 18.42 -5.51
N SER A 424 -16.19 18.49 -5.71
CA SER A 424 -15.59 18.63 -7.04
C SER A 424 -15.74 17.34 -7.87
N ILE A 425 -15.72 16.17 -7.22
CA ILE A 425 -16.04 14.88 -7.84
C ILE A 425 -17.52 14.83 -8.26
N VAL A 426 -18.43 15.26 -7.37
CA VAL A 426 -19.88 15.29 -7.67
C VAL A 426 -20.21 16.25 -8.81
N LEU A 427 -19.61 17.44 -8.84
CA LEU A 427 -19.79 18.41 -9.93
C LEU A 427 -19.24 17.90 -11.27
N ALA A 428 -18.09 17.21 -11.27
CA ALA A 428 -17.55 16.59 -12.46
C ALA A 428 -18.50 15.52 -13.03
N ILE A 429 -19.12 14.71 -12.16
CA ILE A 429 -20.10 13.69 -12.56
C ILE A 429 -21.37 14.32 -13.15
N ILE A 430 -21.88 15.41 -12.56
CA ILE A 430 -23.06 16.13 -13.06
C ILE A 430 -22.80 16.73 -14.46
N VAL A 431 -21.61 17.29 -14.70
CA VAL A 431 -21.25 17.85 -16.00
C VAL A 431 -21.11 16.77 -17.07
N ILE A 432 -20.63 15.58 -16.70
CA ILE A 432 -20.50 14.43 -17.61
C ILE A 432 -21.86 13.83 -17.96
N LEU A 433 -22.80 13.76 -17.02
CA LEU A 433 -24.14 13.21 -17.23
C LEU A 433 -25.15 14.21 -17.85
N GLY A 434 -24.80 15.50 -17.90
CA GLY A 434 -25.60 16.57 -18.49
C GLY A 434 -25.25 16.91 -19.95
N ARG A 435 -24.35 16.15 -20.58
CA ARG A 435 -24.06 16.15 -22.02
C ARG A 435 -24.49 14.82 -22.61
#